data_AF-A0A432SKS0-F1
#
_entry.id   AF-A0A432SKS0-F1
#
_cell.length_a   1.000
_cell.length_b   1.000
_cell.length_c   1.000
_cell.angle_alpha   90.00
_cell.angle_beta   90.00
_cell.angle_gamma   90.00
#
_symmetry.space_group_name_H-M   'P 1'
#
loop_
_entity.id
_entity.type
_entity.pdbx_description
1 polymer ?
#
loop_
_entity_poly.entity_id
_entity_poly.type
_entity_poly.pdbx_seq_one_letter_code
_entity_poly.pdbx_strand_id
1 'polypeptide(L)'
;MQRIFLFVSIFLGLLHAQSNFSQTEFTIDSVKGDLITINTNQNFAKGASAVVLRKFDDQHEAIIANAVVIEGKNSKLILKLSPYNDLTQDVLPNYDIPPKAGDKVLLNHLYNRAMIIAPNQESYLKVRRDYSNFDWVHPDLFALKLVSSFHSKPTKEQFQEECKDDTIGLIFFVIKDKTYIVDCKSFKAISYSPITPATKKTKPFYSRLKETRGKLGGLFGGDKIDDFDRYYTKLLTGK
;
A
#
# COMPACT_ATOMS: atom_id res chain seq x y z
N MET A 1 -30.72 40.96 -35.97
CA MET A 1 -29.30 40.63 -35.66
C MET A 1 -29.28 39.75 -34.41
N GLN A 2 -29.25 38.43 -34.58
CA GLN A 2 -29.36 37.47 -33.48
C GLN A 2 -27.98 36.81 -33.32
N ARG A 3 -27.24 37.19 -32.28
CA ARG A 3 -25.91 36.67 -31.99
C ARG A 3 -26.06 35.31 -31.29
N ILE A 4 -25.77 34.24 -32.01
CA ILE A 4 -25.64 32.89 -31.46
C ILE A 4 -24.25 32.80 -30.80
N PHE A 5 -24.22 32.75 -29.47
CA PHE A 5 -23.01 32.42 -28.71
C PHE A 5 -22.86 30.90 -28.67
N LEU A 6 -21.90 30.39 -29.45
CA LEU A 6 -21.44 28.99 -29.39
C LEU A 6 -20.47 28.84 -28.22
N PHE A 7 -20.96 28.30 -27.09
CA PHE A 7 -20.11 27.85 -25.99
C PHE A 7 -19.51 26.49 -26.37
N VAL A 8 -18.29 26.51 -26.91
CA VAL A 8 -17.48 25.29 -27.08
C VAL A 8 -16.89 24.95 -25.71
N SER A 9 -17.56 24.07 -24.97
CA SER A 9 -17.01 23.48 -23.75
C SER A 9 -15.96 22.45 -24.15
N ILE A 10 -14.68 22.82 -24.02
CA ILE A 10 -13.55 21.90 -24.12
C ILE A 10 -13.63 20.98 -22.91
N PHE A 11 -14.21 19.79 -23.10
CA PHE A 11 -14.16 18.70 -22.14
C PHE A 11 -12.71 18.18 -22.14
N LEU A 12 -11.86 18.80 -21.33
CA LEU A 12 -10.51 18.30 -21.05
C LEU A 12 -10.68 17.03 -20.21
N GLY A 13 -10.81 15.89 -20.88
CA GLY A 13 -10.84 14.59 -20.24
C GLY A 13 -9.56 14.41 -19.45
N LEU A 14 -9.64 14.54 -18.13
CA LEU A 14 -8.62 14.04 -17.22
C LEU A 14 -8.65 12.52 -17.35
N LEU A 15 -7.85 11.99 -18.28
CA LEU A 15 -7.41 10.60 -18.30
C LEU A 15 -6.69 10.34 -16.98
N HIS A 16 -7.46 10.08 -15.93
CA HIS A 16 -6.94 9.40 -14.76
C HIS A 16 -6.59 8.01 -15.27
N ALA A 17 -5.30 7.72 -15.36
CA ALA A 17 -4.86 6.34 -15.36
C ALA A 17 -5.41 5.75 -14.06
N GLN A 18 -6.56 5.06 -14.14
CA GLN A 18 -7.04 4.26 -13.03
C GLN A 18 -5.94 3.24 -12.78
N SER A 19 -5.21 3.42 -11.68
CA SER A 19 -4.28 2.43 -11.20
C SER A 19 -5.09 1.16 -10.97
N ASN A 20 -4.86 0.15 -11.80
CA ASN A 20 -5.53 -1.13 -11.67
C ASN A 20 -4.98 -1.82 -10.42
N PHE A 21 -5.75 -1.77 -9.34
CA PHE A 21 -5.45 -2.47 -8.08
C PHE A 21 -5.96 -3.91 -8.08
N SER A 22 -6.56 -4.37 -9.18
CA SER A 22 -7.03 -5.74 -9.29
C SER A 22 -5.85 -6.71 -9.26
N GLN A 23 -6.03 -7.81 -8.51
CA GLN A 23 -5.08 -8.90 -8.53
C GLN A 23 -5.02 -9.49 -9.94
N THR A 24 -3.81 -9.66 -10.47
CA THR A 24 -3.59 -10.20 -11.82
C THR A 24 -2.63 -11.37 -11.74
N GLU A 25 -2.99 -12.46 -12.40
CA GLU A 25 -2.18 -13.68 -12.47
C GLU A 25 -1.32 -13.69 -13.74
N PHE A 26 -0.06 -14.11 -13.58
CA PHE A 26 0.89 -14.34 -14.67
C PHE A 26 1.65 -15.64 -14.45
N THR A 27 2.32 -16.10 -15.50
CA THR A 27 3.29 -17.19 -15.44
C THR A 27 4.70 -16.62 -15.60
N ILE A 28 5.67 -17.12 -14.83
CA ILE A 28 7.08 -16.72 -14.97
C ILE A 28 7.64 -17.24 -16.30
N ASP A 29 8.18 -16.36 -17.13
CA ASP A 29 8.84 -16.75 -18.38
C ASP A 29 10.31 -17.15 -18.16
N SER A 30 11.03 -16.41 -17.32
CA SER A 30 12.42 -16.71 -17.01
C SER A 30 12.84 -16.22 -15.63
N VAL A 31 13.84 -16.90 -15.07
CA VAL A 31 14.46 -16.58 -13.78
C VAL A 31 15.95 -16.38 -14.00
N LYS A 32 16.51 -15.28 -13.49
CA LYS A 32 17.94 -14.97 -13.51
C LYS A 32 18.36 -14.42 -12.14
N GLY A 33 18.94 -15.27 -11.30
CA GLY A 33 19.28 -14.90 -9.93
C GLY A 33 18.01 -14.60 -9.12
N ASP A 34 17.97 -13.43 -8.48
CA ASP A 34 16.80 -12.92 -7.75
C ASP A 34 15.78 -12.19 -8.65
N LEU A 35 15.95 -12.24 -9.97
CA LEU A 35 15.06 -11.55 -10.91
C LEU A 35 14.20 -12.54 -11.68
N ILE A 36 12.91 -12.21 -11.80
CA ILE A 36 11.96 -12.92 -12.67
C ILE A 36 11.46 -11.98 -13.75
N THR A 37 11.25 -12.52 -14.95
CA THR A 37 10.73 -11.78 -16.09
C THR A 37 9.42 -12.39 -16.55
N ILE A 38 8.45 -11.52 -16.86
CA ILE A 38 7.15 -11.83 -17.46
C ILE A 38 6.97 -10.91 -18.68
N ASN A 39 6.60 -11.48 -19.82
CA ASN A 39 6.25 -10.75 -21.03
C ASN A 39 4.77 -10.38 -20.94
N THR A 40 4.49 -9.10 -20.81
CA THR A 40 3.11 -8.59 -20.68
C THR A 40 3.03 -7.18 -21.21
N ASN A 41 1.96 -6.88 -21.95
CA ASN A 41 1.69 -5.53 -22.44
C ASN A 41 1.03 -4.62 -21.38
N GLN A 42 0.74 -5.17 -20.19
CA GLN A 42 0.19 -4.41 -19.08
C GLN A 42 1.29 -3.65 -18.34
N ASN A 43 0.98 -2.42 -17.91
CA ASN A 43 1.91 -1.61 -17.15
C ASN A 43 1.65 -1.73 -15.65
N PHE A 44 2.72 -1.83 -14.87
CA PHE A 44 2.66 -1.92 -13.42
C PHE A 44 3.57 -0.88 -12.77
N ALA A 45 3.10 -0.33 -11.65
CA ALA A 45 3.86 0.66 -10.90
C ALA A 45 5.10 0.01 -10.28
N LYS A 46 6.25 0.70 -10.39
CA LYS A 46 7.46 0.28 -9.68
C LYS A 46 7.21 0.31 -8.17
N GLY A 47 7.56 -0.77 -7.50
CA GLY A 47 7.26 -0.98 -6.08
C GLY A 47 5.97 -1.76 -5.82
N ALA A 48 5.15 -2.06 -6.82
CA ALA A 48 4.00 -2.94 -6.60
C ALA A 48 4.46 -4.35 -6.18
N SER A 49 3.78 -4.94 -5.20
CA SER A 49 4.13 -6.26 -4.70
C SER A 49 3.36 -7.39 -5.38
N ALA A 50 4.01 -8.54 -5.41
CA ALA A 50 3.47 -9.80 -5.89
C ALA A 50 3.90 -10.94 -4.96
N VAL A 51 3.24 -12.08 -5.11
CA VAL A 51 3.66 -13.36 -4.54
C VAL A 51 3.84 -14.39 -5.64
N VAL A 52 4.81 -15.29 -5.47
CA VAL A 52 5.05 -16.41 -6.38
C VAL A 52 4.43 -17.67 -5.78
N LEU A 53 3.63 -18.38 -6.58
CA LEU A 53 3.01 -19.64 -6.17
C LEU A 53 3.61 -20.80 -6.95
N ARG A 54 3.90 -21.87 -6.22
CA ARG A 54 4.24 -23.19 -6.77
C ARG A 54 3.03 -24.09 -6.63
N LYS A 55 2.57 -24.63 -7.77
CA LYS A 55 1.67 -25.78 -7.78
C LYS A 55 2.50 -27.05 -7.58
N PHE A 56 2.13 -27.89 -6.62
CA PHE A 56 2.79 -29.17 -6.33
C PHE A 56 2.05 -30.33 -7.01
N ASP A 57 0.73 -30.26 -7.03
CA ASP A 57 -0.18 -31.16 -7.73
C ASP A 57 -1.49 -30.43 -8.06
N ASP A 58 -2.50 -31.15 -8.54
CA ASP A 58 -3.78 -30.56 -8.96
C ASP A 58 -4.61 -29.88 -7.87
N GLN A 59 -4.31 -30.15 -6.60
CA GLN A 59 -5.07 -29.63 -5.46
C GLN A 59 -4.23 -28.74 -4.54
N HIS A 60 -2.91 -28.85 -4.59
CA HIS A 60 -2.01 -28.16 -3.66
C HIS A 60 -1.15 -27.12 -4.37
N GLU A 61 -1.29 -25.87 -3.94
CA GLU A 61 -0.41 -24.76 -4.28
C GLU A 61 0.00 -24.00 -3.02
N ALA A 62 1.21 -23.43 -3.01
CA ALA A 62 1.68 -22.60 -1.92
C ALA A 62 2.45 -21.39 -2.42
N ILE A 63 2.42 -20.30 -1.64
CA ILE A 63 3.31 -19.16 -1.82
C ILE A 63 4.72 -19.58 -1.42
N ILE A 64 5.67 -19.42 -2.34
CA ILE A 64 7.09 -19.77 -2.13
C ILE A 64 8.02 -18.57 -2.08
N ALA A 65 7.60 -17.40 -2.59
CA ALA A 65 8.40 -16.19 -2.56
C ALA A 65 7.55 -14.92 -2.61
N ASN A 66 8.11 -13.85 -2.07
CA ASN A 66 7.69 -12.48 -2.32
C ASN A 66 8.34 -11.96 -3.60
N ALA A 67 7.69 -11.05 -4.31
CA ALA A 67 8.29 -10.33 -5.42
C ALA A 67 7.87 -8.85 -5.43
N VAL A 68 8.72 -7.97 -5.95
CA VAL A 68 8.45 -6.53 -6.08
C VAL A 68 8.81 -6.08 -7.48
N VAL A 69 7.92 -5.31 -8.13
CA VAL A 69 8.15 -4.75 -9.45
C VAL A 69 9.30 -3.75 -9.42
N ILE A 70 10.36 -4.03 -10.18
CA ILE A 70 11.48 -3.09 -10.38
C ILE A 70 11.40 -2.37 -11.73
N GLU A 71 10.76 -3.02 -12.72
CA GLU A 71 10.44 -2.48 -14.04
C GLU A 71 9.11 -3.10 -14.52
N GLY A 72 8.17 -2.27 -14.98
CA GLY A 72 6.83 -2.73 -15.37
C GLY A 72 6.29 -1.98 -16.59
N LYS A 73 7.14 -1.75 -17.59
CA LYS A 73 6.84 -1.04 -18.84
C LYS A 73 7.52 -1.75 -20.02
N ASN A 74 7.18 -1.37 -21.25
CA ASN A 74 7.83 -1.84 -22.48
C ASN A 74 7.65 -3.34 -22.76
N SER A 75 6.44 -3.85 -22.58
CA SER A 75 6.09 -5.26 -22.82
C SER A 75 6.86 -6.28 -21.95
N LYS A 76 7.56 -5.81 -20.92
CA LYS A 76 8.29 -6.62 -19.95
C LYS A 76 8.01 -6.16 -18.54
N LEU A 77 7.78 -7.13 -17.67
CA LEU A 77 7.64 -6.95 -16.25
C LEU A 77 8.78 -7.71 -15.57
N ILE A 78 9.65 -6.97 -14.89
CA ILE A 78 10.77 -7.52 -14.13
C ILE A 78 10.46 -7.32 -12.65
N LEU A 79 10.43 -8.43 -11.91
CA LEU A 79 10.26 -8.42 -10.47
C LEU A 79 11.52 -8.94 -9.78
N LYS A 80 11.82 -8.35 -8.63
CA LYS A 80 12.86 -8.82 -7.72
C LYS A 80 12.23 -9.71 -6.65
N LEU A 81 12.77 -10.91 -6.49
CA LEU A 81 12.38 -11.91 -5.51
C LEU A 81 12.94 -11.59 -4.14
N SER A 82 12.22 -12.04 -3.12
CA SER A 82 12.69 -12.11 -1.73
C SER A 82 12.00 -13.29 -1.02
N PRO A 83 12.57 -13.81 0.08
CA PRO A 83 11.93 -14.87 0.86
C PRO A 83 10.52 -14.49 1.30
N TYR A 84 9.62 -15.47 1.31
CA TYR A 84 8.29 -15.30 1.89
C TYR A 84 8.35 -15.49 3.41
N ASN A 85 8.11 -14.43 4.17
CA ASN A 85 8.22 -14.41 5.63
C ASN A 85 6.97 -13.87 6.34
N ASP A 86 5.83 -13.77 5.64
CA ASP A 86 4.58 -13.28 6.23
C ASP A 86 3.95 -14.34 7.16
N LEU A 87 4.20 -15.63 6.91
CA LEU A 87 3.67 -16.75 7.70
C LEU A 87 4.73 -17.45 8.55
N THR A 88 5.89 -16.82 8.78
CA THR A 88 6.96 -17.43 9.56
C THR A 88 6.49 -17.72 10.99
N GLN A 89 6.69 -18.96 11.41
CA GLN A 89 6.48 -19.46 12.78
C GLN A 89 7.79 -20.06 13.25
N ASP A 90 8.24 -19.73 14.47
CA ASP A 90 9.52 -20.21 15.01
C ASP A 90 9.63 -21.75 15.07
N VAL A 91 8.49 -22.43 15.08
CA VAL A 91 8.38 -23.89 15.25
C VAL A 91 8.17 -24.64 13.94
N LEU A 92 7.88 -23.97 12.83
CA LEU A 92 7.62 -24.62 11.55
C LEU A 92 8.85 -24.53 10.63
N PRO A 93 9.17 -25.60 9.88
CA PRO A 93 10.24 -25.54 8.89
C PRO A 93 9.90 -24.49 7.83
N ASN A 94 10.93 -23.75 7.40
CA ASN A 94 10.81 -22.90 6.22
C ASN A 94 10.96 -23.76 4.97
N TYR A 95 10.13 -23.52 3.96
CA TYR A 95 10.28 -24.14 2.64
C TYR A 95 11.35 -23.39 1.85
N ASP A 96 12.45 -24.05 1.51
CA ASP A 96 13.50 -23.50 0.63
C ASP A 96 13.29 -23.99 -0.81
N ILE A 97 12.27 -23.42 -1.45
CA ILE A 97 11.89 -23.78 -2.81
C ILE A 97 12.10 -22.56 -3.71
N PRO A 98 13.15 -22.53 -4.54
CA PRO A 98 13.40 -21.39 -5.41
C PRO A 98 12.32 -21.30 -6.51
N PRO A 99 11.88 -20.09 -6.86
CA PRO A 99 11.05 -19.84 -8.05
C PRO A 99 11.72 -20.31 -9.34
N LYS A 100 10.92 -20.80 -10.29
CA LYS A 100 11.35 -21.23 -11.63
C LYS A 100 10.36 -20.78 -12.71
N ALA A 101 10.78 -20.86 -13.97
CA ALA A 101 9.88 -20.65 -15.11
C ALA A 101 8.70 -21.62 -15.06
N GLY A 102 7.50 -21.11 -15.37
CA GLY A 102 6.24 -21.85 -15.24
C GLY A 102 5.52 -21.69 -13.90
N ASP A 103 6.17 -21.13 -12.87
CA ASP A 103 5.47 -20.79 -11.62
C ASP A 103 4.49 -19.63 -11.84
N LYS A 104 3.46 -19.56 -10.99
CA LYS A 104 2.47 -18.49 -11.03
C LYS A 104 2.96 -17.28 -10.25
N VAL A 105 2.58 -16.08 -10.70
CA VAL A 105 2.78 -14.83 -9.99
C VAL A 105 1.43 -14.14 -9.82
N LEU A 106 1.05 -13.88 -8.58
CA LEU A 106 -0.10 -13.04 -8.25
C LEU A 106 0.38 -11.64 -7.93
N LEU A 107 0.21 -10.74 -8.89
CA LEU A 107 0.53 -9.32 -8.74
C LEU A 107 -0.63 -8.58 -8.10
N ASN A 108 -0.35 -7.53 -7.34
CA ASN A 108 -1.34 -6.78 -6.54
C ASN A 108 -2.05 -7.68 -5.52
N HIS A 109 -1.33 -8.67 -4.97
CA HIS A 109 -1.88 -9.55 -3.94
C HIS A 109 -2.31 -8.75 -2.71
N LEU A 110 -3.52 -9.03 -2.20
CA LEU A 110 -4.17 -8.33 -1.07
C LEU A 110 -4.50 -6.84 -1.30
N TYR A 111 -4.41 -6.32 -2.52
CA TYR A 111 -4.71 -4.91 -2.79
C TYR A 111 -6.19 -4.55 -2.64
N ASN A 112 -7.06 -5.51 -2.36
CA ASN A 112 -8.45 -5.26 -1.95
C ASN A 112 -8.59 -4.89 -0.47
N ARG A 113 -7.55 -5.08 0.37
CA ARG A 113 -7.56 -4.78 1.80
C ARG A 113 -6.53 -3.70 2.14
N ALA A 114 -7.00 -2.62 2.78
CA ALA A 114 -6.20 -1.42 2.96
C ALA A 114 -6.44 -0.72 4.31
N MET A 115 -5.49 0.12 4.73
CA MET A 115 -5.61 1.00 5.90
C MET A 115 -5.44 2.46 5.49
N ILE A 116 -6.16 3.38 6.14
CA ILE A 116 -6.09 4.82 5.88
C ILE A 116 -5.38 5.54 7.01
N ILE A 117 -4.33 6.29 6.67
CA ILE A 117 -3.62 7.22 7.55
C ILE A 117 -4.00 8.64 7.13
N ALA A 118 -4.98 9.20 7.84
CA ALA A 118 -5.53 10.52 7.53
C ALA A 118 -5.32 11.50 8.69
N PRO A 119 -5.24 12.81 8.43
CA PRO A 119 -5.04 13.81 9.46
C PRO A 119 -6.30 14.05 10.31
N ASN A 120 -7.51 13.78 9.80
CA ASN A 120 -8.75 13.97 10.54
C ASN A 120 -9.87 13.04 10.01
N GLN A 121 -11.00 13.07 10.71
CA GLN A 121 -12.17 12.26 10.35
C GLN A 121 -12.73 12.59 8.97
N GLU A 122 -12.72 13.86 8.56
CA GLU A 122 -13.26 14.30 7.28
C GLU A 122 -12.47 13.70 6.11
N SER A 123 -11.14 13.80 6.15
CA SER A 123 -10.24 13.19 5.18
C SER A 123 -10.38 11.66 5.17
N TYR A 124 -10.45 11.04 6.34
CA TYR A 124 -10.66 9.59 6.46
C TYR A 124 -11.96 9.14 5.77
N LEU A 125 -13.08 9.81 6.09
CA LEU A 125 -14.38 9.49 5.51
C LEU A 125 -14.42 9.80 4.00
N LYS A 126 -13.74 10.85 3.54
CA LYS A 126 -13.62 11.14 2.11
C LYS A 126 -12.92 10.01 1.36
N VAL A 127 -11.75 9.56 1.83
CA VAL A 127 -11.03 8.44 1.19
C VAL A 127 -11.90 7.18 1.18
N ARG A 128 -12.57 6.83 2.29
CA ARG A 128 -13.47 5.66 2.32
C ARG A 128 -14.62 5.73 1.32
N ARG A 129 -15.16 6.94 1.07
CA ARG A 129 -16.23 7.14 0.09
C ARG A 129 -15.70 7.06 -1.34
N ASP A 130 -14.56 7.68 -1.61
CA ASP A 130 -13.94 7.72 -2.95
C ASP A 130 -13.44 6.32 -3.38
N TYR A 131 -13.11 5.46 -2.41
CA TYR A 131 -12.58 4.10 -2.59
C TYR A 131 -13.46 3.07 -1.84
N SER A 132 -14.73 2.97 -2.23
CA SER A 132 -15.73 2.16 -1.53
C SER A 132 -15.59 0.64 -1.71
N ASN A 133 -14.77 0.19 -2.67
CA ASN A 133 -14.56 -1.21 -3.03
C ASN A 133 -13.44 -1.92 -2.24
N PHE A 134 -12.87 -1.25 -1.24
CA PHE A 134 -11.82 -1.79 -0.38
C PHE A 134 -12.38 -2.32 0.93
N ASP A 135 -11.79 -3.41 1.42
CA ASP A 135 -11.92 -3.85 2.80
C ASP A 135 -11.01 -2.98 3.68
N TRP A 136 -11.61 -2.13 4.51
CA TRP A 136 -10.90 -1.12 5.28
C TRP A 136 -10.57 -1.60 6.69
N VAL A 137 -9.28 -1.81 6.94
CA VAL A 137 -8.74 -1.95 8.29
C VAL A 137 -8.70 -0.58 8.95
N HIS A 138 -9.33 -0.45 10.12
CA HIS A 138 -9.39 0.83 10.81
C HIS A 138 -8.03 1.16 11.45
N PRO A 139 -7.49 2.38 11.31
CA PRO A 139 -6.20 2.77 11.90
C PRO A 139 -6.17 2.76 13.45
N ASP A 140 -7.28 2.41 14.11
CA ASP A 140 -7.30 2.28 15.57
C ASP A 140 -6.56 1.01 16.01
N LEU A 141 -6.54 -0.06 15.20
CA LEU A 141 -5.75 -1.27 15.50
C LEU A 141 -4.27 -0.90 15.59
N PHE A 142 -3.77 -0.20 14.57
CA PHE A 142 -2.42 0.34 14.57
C PHE A 142 -2.15 1.29 15.73
N ALA A 143 -3.10 2.19 16.04
CA ALA A 143 -2.98 3.09 17.19
C ALA A 143 -2.84 2.32 18.52
N LEU A 144 -3.60 1.24 18.74
CA LEU A 144 -3.46 0.39 19.93
C LEU A 144 -2.07 -0.25 20.00
N LYS A 145 -1.55 -0.74 18.87
CA LYS A 145 -0.21 -1.35 18.79
C LYS A 145 0.91 -0.35 19.06
N LEU A 146 0.75 0.89 18.59
CA LEU A 146 1.70 1.98 18.87
C LEU A 146 1.70 2.35 20.36
N VAL A 147 0.51 2.39 20.99
CA VAL A 147 0.38 2.65 22.42
C VAL A 147 1.03 1.55 23.25
N SER A 148 0.79 0.28 22.93
CA SER A 148 1.36 -0.86 23.68
C SER A 148 2.89 -0.92 23.58
N SER A 149 3.45 -0.45 22.47
CA SER A 149 4.89 -0.41 22.23
C SER A 149 5.57 0.91 22.60
N PHE A 150 4.85 1.87 23.20
CA PHE A 150 5.37 3.19 23.61
C PHE A 150 5.90 4.06 22.45
N HIS A 151 5.38 3.87 21.22
CA HIS A 151 5.81 4.63 20.04
C HIS A 151 4.78 5.70 19.65
N SER A 152 5.18 6.97 19.66
CA SER A 152 4.32 8.09 19.26
C SER A 152 4.48 8.50 17.79
N LYS A 153 5.52 7.97 17.12
CA LYS A 153 5.97 8.36 15.78
C LYS A 153 6.17 7.11 14.90
N PRO A 154 5.15 6.73 14.11
CA PRO A 154 5.14 5.44 13.44
C PRO A 154 6.20 5.34 12.34
N THR A 155 7.18 4.44 12.49
CA THR A 155 8.22 4.22 11.48
C THR A 155 7.71 3.39 10.30
N LYS A 156 8.50 3.36 9.21
CA LYS A 156 8.23 2.50 8.05
C LYS A 156 8.08 1.04 8.48
N GLU A 157 8.98 0.57 9.32
CA GLU A 157 9.05 -0.82 9.77
C GLU A 157 7.78 -1.19 10.56
N GLN A 158 7.29 -0.27 11.40
CA GLN A 158 6.04 -0.48 12.16
C GLN A 158 4.82 -0.56 11.27
N PHE A 159 4.76 0.23 10.19
CA PHE A 159 3.70 0.09 9.19
C PHE A 159 3.80 -1.26 8.46
N GLN A 160 5.00 -1.69 8.06
CA GLN A 160 5.19 -2.97 7.39
C GLN A 160 4.82 -4.15 8.29
N GLU A 161 5.13 -4.04 9.59
CA GLU A 161 4.73 -5.01 10.60
C GLU A 161 3.22 -5.04 10.79
N GLU A 162 2.55 -3.89 10.91
CA GLU A 162 1.09 -3.81 10.94
C GLU A 162 0.47 -4.43 9.69
N CYS A 163 1.04 -4.16 8.51
CA CYS A 163 0.54 -4.76 7.27
C CYS A 163 0.63 -6.28 7.27
N LYS A 164 1.68 -6.84 7.87
CA LYS A 164 1.83 -8.29 8.01
C LYS A 164 0.80 -8.84 8.98
N ASP A 165 0.67 -8.25 10.17
CA ASP A 165 -0.19 -8.75 11.23
C ASP A 165 -1.68 -8.70 10.84
N ASP A 166 -2.10 -7.62 10.18
CA ASP A 166 -3.49 -7.40 9.77
C ASP A 166 -3.78 -7.73 8.30
N THR A 167 -2.83 -8.36 7.59
CA THR A 167 -2.98 -8.80 6.19
C THR A 167 -3.42 -7.64 5.26
N ILE A 168 -2.73 -6.51 5.37
CA ILE A 168 -3.00 -5.29 4.62
C ILE A 168 -2.11 -5.26 3.36
N GLY A 169 -2.70 -5.05 2.18
CA GLY A 169 -1.94 -4.90 0.94
C GLY A 169 -1.52 -3.46 0.65
N LEU A 170 -2.35 -2.49 1.03
CA LEU A 170 -2.14 -1.06 0.73
C LEU A 170 -2.36 -0.14 1.94
N ILE A 171 -1.58 0.94 1.99
CA ILE A 171 -1.80 2.04 2.95
C ILE A 171 -2.09 3.32 2.16
N PHE A 172 -3.16 4.01 2.55
CA PHE A 172 -3.58 5.28 1.97
C PHE A 172 -3.18 6.41 2.91
N PHE A 173 -2.19 7.22 2.52
CA PHE A 173 -1.75 8.39 3.28
C PHE A 173 -2.35 9.66 2.71
N VAL A 174 -3.14 10.39 3.49
CA VAL A 174 -3.65 11.71 3.10
C VAL A 174 -2.67 12.78 3.54
N ILE A 175 -1.89 13.31 2.61
CA ILE A 175 -0.82 14.29 2.86
C ILE A 175 -1.08 15.51 1.98
N LYS A 176 -1.23 16.69 2.61
CA LYS A 176 -1.60 17.93 1.91
C LYS A 176 -2.83 17.73 1.00
N ASP A 177 -2.66 17.92 -0.30
CA ASP A 177 -3.66 17.87 -1.37
C ASP A 177 -3.72 16.51 -2.08
N LYS A 178 -3.07 15.47 -1.52
CA LYS A 178 -2.95 14.15 -2.15
C LYS A 178 -3.25 13.01 -1.20
N THR A 179 -3.90 11.99 -1.74
CA THR A 179 -3.95 10.64 -1.16
C THR A 179 -2.90 9.80 -1.85
N TYR A 180 -1.80 9.49 -1.17
CA TYR A 180 -0.77 8.58 -1.64
C TYR A 180 -1.20 7.15 -1.35
N ILE A 181 -1.12 6.29 -2.37
CA ILE A 181 -1.45 4.86 -2.27
C ILE A 181 -0.12 4.11 -2.25
N VAL A 182 0.17 3.50 -1.12
CA VAL A 182 1.48 2.95 -0.78
C VAL A 182 1.35 1.43 -0.67
N ASP A 183 2.22 0.72 -1.39
CA ASP A 183 2.34 -0.72 -1.29
C ASP A 183 2.92 -1.10 0.09
N CYS A 184 2.24 -1.98 0.83
CA CYS A 184 2.61 -2.32 2.21
C CYS A 184 4.00 -2.96 2.30
N LYS A 185 4.35 -3.89 1.39
CA LYS A 185 5.59 -4.66 1.51
C LYS A 185 6.82 -3.86 1.08
N SER A 186 6.79 -3.18 -0.05
CA SER A 186 7.90 -2.35 -0.55
C SER A 186 7.97 -0.99 0.14
N PHE A 187 6.84 -0.54 0.71
CA PHE A 187 6.63 0.79 1.24
C PHE A 187 6.90 1.90 0.21
N LYS A 188 6.48 1.68 -1.04
CA LYS A 188 6.57 2.65 -2.14
C LYS A 188 5.20 3.20 -2.50
N ALA A 189 5.14 4.51 -2.72
CA ALA A 189 3.96 5.12 -3.33
C ALA A 189 3.85 4.65 -4.78
N ILE A 190 2.82 3.87 -5.07
CA ILE A 190 2.56 3.26 -6.39
C ILE A 190 1.51 4.04 -7.19
N SER A 191 0.71 4.87 -6.52
CA SER A 191 -0.30 5.74 -7.14
C SER A 191 -0.61 6.92 -6.21
N TYR A 192 -1.31 7.92 -6.74
CA TYR A 192 -1.87 9.02 -5.95
C TYR A 192 -3.15 9.56 -6.57
N SER A 193 -3.98 10.19 -5.76
CA SER A 193 -5.17 10.93 -6.20
C SER A 193 -5.30 12.27 -5.48
N PRO A 194 -5.91 13.29 -6.11
CA PRO A 194 -6.14 14.57 -5.47
C PRO A 194 -7.19 14.48 -4.36
N ILE A 195 -7.03 15.27 -3.30
CA ILE A 195 -7.98 15.42 -2.20
C ILE A 195 -7.91 16.84 -1.65
N THR A 196 -9.04 17.35 -1.14
CA THR A 196 -9.04 18.65 -0.45
C THR A 196 -8.18 18.59 0.80
N PRO A 197 -7.22 19.53 0.98
CA PRO A 197 -6.36 19.54 2.17
C PRO A 197 -7.14 19.70 3.47
N ALA A 198 -6.73 18.95 4.48
CA ALA A 198 -7.27 19.07 5.83
C ALA A 198 -6.86 20.40 6.48
N THR A 199 -7.83 21.13 7.03
CA THR A 199 -7.61 22.38 7.78
C THR A 199 -7.09 22.12 9.20
N LYS A 200 -7.58 21.07 9.87
CA LYS A 200 -7.15 20.63 11.20
C LYS A 200 -6.57 19.22 11.12
N LYS A 201 -5.45 18.98 11.80
CA LYS A 201 -4.72 17.71 11.77
C LYS A 201 -4.52 17.17 13.18
N THR A 202 -4.84 15.89 13.34
CA THR A 202 -4.62 15.07 14.53
C THR A 202 -3.35 14.26 14.33
N LYS A 203 -2.62 14.03 15.41
CA LYS A 203 -1.34 13.31 15.41
C LYS A 203 -1.45 12.07 16.30
N PRO A 204 -0.79 10.95 15.95
CA PRO A 204 -0.01 10.75 14.71
C PRO A 204 -0.90 10.63 13.46
N PHE A 205 -2.19 10.36 13.64
CA PHE A 205 -3.23 10.33 12.62
C PHE A 205 -4.61 10.33 13.30
N TYR A 206 -5.69 10.39 12.52
CA TYR A 206 -7.05 10.27 13.02
C TYR A 206 -7.30 8.90 13.64
N SER A 207 -7.70 8.90 14.91
CA SER A 207 -8.14 7.72 15.65
C SER A 207 -9.42 8.06 16.44
N ARG A 208 -10.28 7.06 16.63
CA ARG A 208 -11.46 7.17 17.50
C ARG A 208 -11.16 6.86 18.96
N LEU A 209 -9.98 6.30 19.22
CA LEU A 209 -9.49 6.12 20.59
C LEU A 209 -9.37 7.51 21.18
N LYS A 210 -10.32 7.89 22.05
CA LYS A 210 -10.20 9.13 22.81
C LYS A 210 -8.84 9.10 23.51
N GLU A 211 -8.13 10.22 23.53
CA GLU A 211 -7.08 10.45 24.53
C GLU A 211 -7.75 10.32 25.90
N THR A 212 -7.81 9.12 26.45
CA THR A 212 -8.17 8.94 27.86
C THR A 212 -7.05 9.60 28.64
N ARG A 213 -7.38 10.80 29.12
CA ARG A 213 -6.52 11.73 29.86
C ARG A 213 -5.60 10.97 30.82
N GLY A 214 -4.31 11.24 30.70
CA GLY A 214 -3.29 10.87 31.69
C GLY A 214 -2.26 9.86 31.19
N LYS A 215 -2.67 8.64 30.81
CA LYS A 215 -1.72 7.56 30.47
C LYS A 215 -1.44 7.43 28.97
N LEU A 216 -2.45 7.44 28.10
CA LEU A 216 -2.21 7.42 26.64
C LEU A 216 -1.53 8.71 26.15
N GLY A 217 -1.94 9.89 26.64
CA GLY A 217 -1.30 11.16 26.28
C GLY A 217 0.16 11.30 26.75
N GLY A 218 0.56 10.56 27.79
CA GLY A 218 1.95 10.45 28.25
C GLY A 218 2.78 9.43 27.47
N LEU A 219 2.16 8.36 26.97
CA LEU A 219 2.77 7.39 26.03
C LEU A 219 3.02 8.00 24.65
N PHE A 220 2.11 8.88 24.20
CA PHE A 220 2.32 9.77 23.07
C PHE A 220 3.21 11.00 23.41
N GLY A 221 3.82 11.00 24.60
CA GLY A 221 4.69 12.06 25.12
C GLY A 221 6.12 12.05 24.57
N GLY A 222 6.59 10.91 24.02
CA GLY A 222 7.86 10.81 23.29
C GLY A 222 7.82 11.49 21.92
N ASP A 223 8.96 11.57 21.22
CA ASP A 223 9.19 12.15 19.87
C ASP A 223 7.92 12.46 19.07
N LYS A 224 7.29 13.61 19.35
CA LYS A 224 6.01 13.95 18.76
C LYS A 224 6.18 14.26 17.28
N ILE A 225 5.19 13.90 16.46
CA ILE A 225 5.10 14.41 15.09
C ILE A 225 4.78 15.90 15.17
N ASP A 226 5.73 16.77 14.83
CA ASP A 226 5.50 18.23 14.84
C ASP A 226 4.60 18.69 13.69
N ASP A 227 4.82 18.15 12.50
CA ASP A 227 4.08 18.46 11.29
C ASP A 227 3.73 17.15 10.59
N PHE A 228 2.43 16.85 10.53
CA PHE A 228 1.89 15.63 9.93
C PHE A 228 2.36 15.48 8.48
N ASP A 229 2.23 16.53 7.66
CA ASP A 229 2.52 16.44 6.24
C ASP A 229 4.01 16.28 6.00
N ARG A 230 4.83 17.07 6.69
CA ARG A 230 6.29 17.00 6.61
C ARG A 230 6.78 15.63 7.03
N TYR A 231 6.24 15.09 8.11
CA TYR A 231 6.64 13.80 8.62
C TYR A 231 6.35 12.68 7.62
N TYR A 232 5.10 12.54 7.17
CA TYR A 232 4.76 11.46 6.24
C TYR A 232 5.33 11.69 4.83
N THR A 233 5.53 12.93 4.40
CA THR A 233 6.29 13.21 3.16
C THR A 233 7.70 12.67 3.26
N LYS A 234 8.40 12.95 4.37
CA LYS A 234 9.74 12.44 4.62
C LYS A 234 9.78 10.93 4.74
N LEU A 235 8.78 10.34 5.41
CA LEU A 235 8.67 8.89 5.57
C LEU A 235 8.52 8.17 4.22
N LEU A 236 7.72 8.72 3.29
CA LEU A 236 7.48 8.11 1.98
C LEU A 236 8.59 8.38 0.96
N THR A 237 9.22 9.55 1.01
CA THR A 237 10.16 10.01 -0.02
C THR A 237 11.62 9.97 0.39
N GLY A 238 11.90 9.85 1.70
CA GLY A 238 13.23 10.01 2.28
C GLY A 238 13.77 11.44 2.25
N LYS A 239 12.98 12.42 1.79
CA LYS A 239 13.35 13.83 1.63
C LYS A 239 12.63 14.73 2.61
#